data_AF-A0A2Z6QGS5-F1
#
_entry.id   AF-A0A2Z6QGS5-F1
#
_cell.length_a   1.000
_cell.length_b   1.000
_cell.length_c   1.000
_cell.angle_alpha   90.00
_cell.angle_beta   90.00
_cell.angle_gamma   90.00
#
_symmetry.space_group_name_H-M   'P 1'
#
loop_
_entity.id
_entity.type
_entity.pdbx_description
1 polymer ?
#
loop_
_entity_poly.entity_id
_entity_poly.type
_entity_poly.pdbx_seq_one_letter_code
_entity_poly.pdbx_strand_id
1 'polypeptide(L)'
;MTQFASYKDRNFIAVIGDEDSVTGLLLAGIGHVNGPKKNFLVVDQKTPISKIEDTFIEFTKNKEIAIILINQHVANDIRQLLDDHDQAFPTVLEIPSKDHPYDPEKDSVLKRVQRLFGE
;
A
#
# COMPACT_ATOMS: atom_id res chain seq x y z
N MET A 1 -12.65 11.50 24.54
CA MET A 1 -12.58 10.05 24.23
C MET A 1 -13.40 9.76 22.97
N THR A 2 -13.02 10.30 21.81
CA THR A 2 -13.95 10.36 20.65
C THR A 2 -13.31 9.94 19.32
N GLN A 3 -12.08 9.44 19.32
CA GLN A 3 -11.36 9.16 18.06
C GLN A 3 -11.47 7.69 17.59
N PHE A 4 -11.76 6.73 18.48
CA PHE A 4 -11.79 5.30 18.12
C PHE A 4 -13.04 4.85 17.34
N ALA A 5 -14.11 5.63 17.32
CA ALA A 5 -15.37 5.23 16.67
C ALA A 5 -15.33 5.29 15.13
N SER A 6 -14.42 6.08 14.54
CA SER A 6 -14.33 6.26 13.07
C SER A 6 -13.57 5.15 12.34
N TYR A 7 -12.97 4.19 13.05
CA TYR A 7 -12.10 3.17 12.46
C TYR A 7 -12.78 1.80 12.30
N LYS A 8 -14.01 1.65 12.83
CA LYS A 8 -14.73 0.37 12.88
C LYS A 8 -15.14 -0.18 11.51
N ASP A 9 -15.20 0.68 10.49
CA ASP A 9 -15.71 0.34 9.16
C ASP A 9 -14.58 0.09 8.13
N ARG A 10 -13.31 0.12 8.57
CA ARG A 10 -12.14 -0.20 7.73
C ARG A 10 -11.88 -1.69 7.75
N ASN A 11 -12.41 -2.41 6.75
CA ASN A 11 -12.40 -3.87 6.71
C ASN A 11 -11.58 -4.46 5.55
N PHE A 12 -11.15 -3.66 4.59
CA PHE A 12 -10.46 -4.16 3.39
C PHE A 12 -8.96 -3.93 3.42
N ILE A 13 -8.24 -4.88 2.84
CA ILE A 13 -6.83 -4.77 2.49
C ILE A 13 -6.77 -4.48 1.00
N ALA A 14 -5.98 -3.49 0.60
CA ALA A 14 -5.74 -3.18 -0.80
C ALA A 14 -4.31 -3.53 -1.21
N VAL A 15 -4.09 -3.77 -2.50
CA VAL A 15 -2.79 -4.20 -3.03
C VAL A 15 -2.37 -3.38 -4.24
N ILE A 16 -1.12 -2.97 -4.29
CA ILE A 16 -0.47 -2.41 -5.47
C ILE A 16 0.82 -3.20 -5.70
N GLY A 17 0.87 -4.01 -6.77
CA GLY A 17 2.01 -4.91 -6.92
C GLY A 17 2.08 -5.64 -8.24
N ASP A 18 3.13 -6.43 -8.40
CA ASP A 18 3.31 -7.29 -9.56
C ASP A 18 2.26 -8.41 -9.63
N GLU A 19 2.17 -9.05 -10.80
CA GLU A 19 1.16 -10.08 -11.09
C GLU A 19 1.23 -11.25 -10.10
N ASP A 20 2.44 -11.69 -9.77
CA ASP A 20 2.68 -12.80 -8.85
C ASP A 20 2.20 -12.44 -7.42
N SER A 21 2.54 -11.25 -6.92
CA SER A 21 2.15 -10.79 -5.57
C SER A 21 0.64 -10.58 -5.47
N VAL A 22 0.04 -9.90 -6.46
CA VAL A 22 -1.40 -9.64 -6.49
C VAL A 22 -2.17 -10.94 -6.58
N THR A 23 -1.76 -11.86 -7.45
CA THR A 23 -2.42 -13.17 -7.58
C THR A 23 -2.38 -13.95 -6.27
N GLY A 24 -1.22 -14.02 -5.62
CA GLY A 24 -1.06 -14.70 -4.34
C GLY A 24 -1.97 -14.13 -3.24
N LEU A 25 -2.09 -12.80 -3.18
CA LEU A 25 -2.95 -12.14 -2.21
C LEU A 25 -4.45 -12.31 -2.54
N LEU A 26 -4.83 -12.26 -3.83
CA LEU A 26 -6.20 -12.56 -4.25
C LEU A 26 -6.62 -13.99 -3.86
N LEU A 27 -5.72 -14.97 -3.96
CA LEU A 27 -5.95 -16.35 -3.51
C LEU A 27 -6.14 -16.44 -1.99
N ALA A 28 -5.51 -15.56 -1.22
CA ALA A 28 -5.73 -15.45 0.23
C ALA A 28 -7.11 -14.84 0.59
N GLY A 29 -7.89 -14.40 -0.40
CA GLY A 29 -9.27 -13.95 -0.23
C GLY A 29 -9.43 -12.47 0.09
N ILE A 30 -8.40 -11.64 -0.08
CA ILE A 30 -8.51 -10.19 0.19
C ILE A 30 -9.17 -9.41 -0.95
N GLY A 31 -9.31 -10.02 -2.14
CA GLY A 31 -9.85 -9.36 -3.33
C GLY A 31 -11.31 -8.96 -3.16
N HIS A 32 -11.61 -7.68 -3.42
CA HIS A 32 -12.94 -7.12 -3.38
C HIS A 32 -13.19 -6.25 -4.62
N VAL A 33 -14.33 -6.47 -5.28
CA VAL A 33 -14.77 -5.72 -6.45
C VAL A 33 -16.16 -5.17 -6.18
N ASN A 34 -16.30 -3.85 -6.21
CA ASN A 34 -17.56 -3.15 -6.07
C ASN A 34 -17.82 -2.31 -7.33
N GLY A 35 -18.52 -2.91 -8.30
CA GLY A 35 -18.74 -2.33 -9.62
C GLY A 35 -17.41 -2.10 -10.36
N PRO A 36 -17.09 -0.86 -10.79
CA PRO A 36 -15.82 -0.57 -11.47
C PRO A 36 -14.62 -0.48 -10.52
N LYS A 37 -14.86 -0.43 -9.20
CA LYS A 37 -13.82 -0.26 -8.20
C LYS A 37 -13.30 -1.60 -7.72
N LYS A 38 -11.98 -1.72 -7.66
CA LYS A 38 -11.26 -2.88 -7.15
C LYS A 38 -10.25 -2.42 -6.12
N ASN A 39 -10.00 -3.23 -5.10
CA ASN A 39 -8.98 -2.96 -4.09
C ASN A 39 -7.59 -3.49 -4.49
N PHE A 40 -7.32 -3.69 -5.78
CA PHE A 40 -6.01 -4.14 -6.25
C PHE A 40 -5.63 -3.51 -7.59
N LEU A 41 -4.33 -3.25 -7.75
CA LEU A 41 -3.71 -2.86 -9.00
C LEU A 41 -2.56 -3.81 -9.29
N VAL A 42 -2.63 -4.47 -10.45
CA VAL A 42 -1.49 -5.19 -11.02
C VAL A 42 -0.64 -4.16 -11.76
N VAL A 43 0.65 -4.12 -11.41
CA VAL A 43 1.66 -3.24 -11.97
C VAL A 43 2.58 -4.07 -12.83
N ASP A 44 2.71 -3.68 -14.09
CA ASP A 44 3.65 -4.25 -15.06
C ASP A 44 4.56 -3.15 -15.61
N GLN A 45 5.54 -3.52 -16.45
CA GLN A 45 6.47 -2.55 -17.06
C GLN A 45 5.79 -1.53 -18.00
N LYS A 46 4.52 -1.75 -18.36
CA LYS A 46 3.74 -0.87 -19.24
C LYS A 46 2.83 0.06 -18.45
N THR A 47 2.69 -0.18 -17.14
CA THR A 47 1.83 0.59 -16.26
C THR A 47 2.46 1.97 -16.05
N PRO A 48 1.78 3.06 -16.44
CA PRO A 48 2.33 4.39 -16.27
C PRO A 48 2.35 4.77 -14.78
N ILE A 49 3.40 5.48 -14.37
CA ILE A 49 3.58 5.93 -12.97
C ILE A 49 2.37 6.72 -12.48
N SER A 50 1.79 7.58 -13.32
CA SER A 50 0.57 8.34 -13.01
C SER A 50 -0.59 7.44 -12.59
N LYS A 51 -0.71 6.24 -13.16
CA LYS A 51 -1.77 5.31 -12.79
C LYS A 51 -1.54 4.72 -11.39
N ILE A 52 -0.29 4.51 -11.01
CA ILE A 52 0.10 4.04 -9.68
C ILE A 52 -0.22 5.13 -8.64
N GLU A 53 0.16 6.38 -8.92
CA GLU A 53 -0.13 7.56 -8.09
C GLU A 53 -1.64 7.75 -7.89
N ASP A 54 -2.41 7.77 -8.98
CA ASP A 54 -3.86 7.94 -8.94
C ASP A 54 -4.52 6.85 -8.10
N THR A 55 -4.06 5.60 -8.25
CA THR A 55 -4.63 4.45 -7.53
C THR A 55 -4.26 4.49 -6.05
N PHE A 56 -3.03 4.88 -5.71
CA PHE A 56 -2.62 5.07 -4.32
C PHE A 56 -3.45 6.18 -3.64
N ILE A 57 -3.68 7.30 -4.34
CA ILE A 57 -4.54 8.38 -3.85
C ILE A 57 -6.00 7.92 -3.70
N GLU A 58 -6.51 7.10 -4.62
CA GLU A 58 -7.85 6.52 -4.51
C GLU A 58 -7.96 5.62 -3.27
N PHE A 59 -6.96 4.75 -3.03
CA PHE A 59 -6.97 3.83 -1.90
C PHE A 59 -6.84 4.55 -0.55
N THR A 60 -5.99 5.57 -0.47
CA THR A 60 -5.84 6.40 0.74
C THR A 60 -7.12 7.16 1.11
N LYS A 61 -7.89 7.61 0.11
CA LYS A 61 -9.17 8.29 0.31
C LYS A 61 -10.32 7.33 0.67
N ASN A 62 -10.18 6.03 0.42
CA ASN A 62 -11.23 5.06 0.70
C ASN A 62 -11.31 4.76 2.21
N LYS A 63 -12.47 5.05 2.80
CA LYS A 63 -12.74 4.84 4.23
C LYS A 63 -12.95 3.38 4.62
N GLU A 64 -13.10 2.47 3.66
CA GLU A 64 -13.26 1.04 3.91
C GLU A 64 -11.92 0.29 3.91
N ILE A 65 -10.84 0.92 3.40
CA ILE A 65 -9.50 0.33 3.37
C ILE A 65 -8.79 0.57 4.69
N ALA A 66 -8.29 -0.50 5.31
CA ALA A 66 -7.50 -0.48 6.53
C ALA A 66 -6.00 -0.48 6.23
N ILE A 67 -5.57 -1.34 5.29
CA ILE A 67 -4.17 -1.60 4.98
C ILE A 67 -3.98 -1.53 3.47
N ILE A 68 -2.91 -0.89 3.01
CA ILE A 68 -2.43 -0.94 1.63
C ILE A 68 -1.11 -1.70 1.64
N LEU A 69 -1.09 -2.84 0.97
CA LEU A 69 0.13 -3.59 0.68
C LEU A 69 0.69 -3.09 -0.65
N ILE A 70 1.96 -2.68 -0.67
CA ILE A 70 2.62 -2.23 -1.89
C ILE A 70 3.96 -2.96 -2.04
N ASN A 71 4.28 -3.46 -3.24
CA ASN A 71 5.62 -4.00 -3.44
C ASN A 71 6.66 -2.87 -3.32
N GLN A 72 7.76 -3.13 -2.63
CA GLN A 72 8.78 -2.12 -2.36
C GLN A 72 9.37 -1.49 -3.64
N HIS A 73 9.54 -2.28 -4.70
CA HIS A 73 10.04 -1.74 -5.97
C HIS A 73 9.06 -0.73 -6.58
N VAL A 74 7.75 -0.99 -6.52
CA VAL A 74 6.70 -0.06 -6.97
C VAL A 74 6.63 1.18 -6.05
N ALA A 75 6.82 0.97 -4.75
CA ALA A 75 6.85 2.06 -3.78
C ALA A 75 7.98 3.07 -4.06
N ASN A 76 9.10 2.64 -4.65
CA ASN A 76 10.17 3.55 -5.05
C ASN A 76 9.75 4.53 -6.14
N ASP A 77 8.88 4.14 -7.06
CA ASP A 77 8.43 5.00 -8.16
C ASP A 77 7.56 6.16 -7.67
N ILE A 78 6.88 6.00 -6.54
CA ILE A 78 5.98 6.98 -5.93
C ILE A 78 6.43 7.41 -4.52
N ARG A 79 7.74 7.34 -4.25
CA ARG A 79 8.32 7.50 -2.90
C ARG A 79 7.87 8.79 -2.20
N GLN A 80 7.82 9.90 -2.94
CA GLN A 80 7.39 11.19 -2.40
C GLN A 80 5.95 11.13 -1.86
N LEU A 81 5.04 10.48 -2.59
CA LEU A 81 3.63 10.36 -2.22
C LEU A 81 3.42 9.48 -0.99
N LEU A 82 4.27 8.45 -0.82
CA LEU A 82 4.28 7.59 0.37
C LEU A 82 4.80 8.32 1.60
N ASP A 83 5.89 9.06 1.45
CA ASP A 83 6.51 9.80 2.56
C ASP A 83 5.58 10.94 3.05
N ASP A 84 4.82 11.56 2.13
CA ASP A 84 3.81 12.58 2.41
C ASP A 84 2.56 12.02 3.11
N HIS A 85 2.33 10.69 3.08
CA HIS A 85 1.22 10.05 3.78
C HIS A 85 1.58 9.82 5.26
N ASP A 86 1.18 10.76 6.11
CA ASP A 86 1.41 10.76 7.56
C ASP A 86 0.25 10.17 8.38
N GLN A 87 -0.88 9.87 7.72
CA GLN A 87 -2.08 9.39 8.39
C GLN A 87 -1.93 7.94 8.84
N ALA A 88 -2.40 7.62 10.04
CA ALA A 88 -2.39 6.25 10.56
C ALA A 88 -3.21 5.26 9.70
N PHE A 89 -4.25 5.76 9.02
CA PHE A 89 -5.13 4.95 8.17
C PHE A 89 -5.34 5.59 6.79
N PRO A 90 -5.33 4.77 5.71
CA PRO A 90 -4.91 3.38 5.73
C PRO A 90 -3.42 3.24 6.03
N THR A 91 -3.05 2.17 6.74
CA THR A 91 -1.65 1.86 7.01
C THR A 91 -1.02 1.32 5.73
N VAL A 92 0.12 1.89 5.33
CA VAL A 92 0.84 1.42 4.15
C VAL A 92 1.99 0.52 4.59
N LEU A 93 2.08 -0.66 3.97
CA LEU A 93 3.12 -1.65 4.24
C LEU A 93 3.85 -2.01 2.95
N GLU A 94 5.17 -1.83 2.93
CA GLU A 94 6.03 -2.25 1.84
C GLU A 94 6.36 -3.75 1.98
N ILE A 95 6.06 -4.53 0.95
CA ILE A 95 6.36 -5.97 0.90
C ILE A 95 7.38 -6.29 -0.19
N PRO A 96 8.22 -7.33 -0.02
CA PRO A 96 9.05 -7.84 -1.11
C PRO A 96 8.19 -8.34 -2.26
N SER A 97 8.82 -8.55 -3.41
CA SER A 97 8.23 -9.30 -4.51
C SER A 97 9.09 -10.51 -4.85
N LYS A 98 8.61 -11.36 -5.75
CA LYS A 98 9.29 -12.61 -6.12
C LYS A 98 10.71 -12.36 -6.65
N ASP A 99 10.86 -11.35 -7.50
CA ASP A 99 12.13 -11.02 -8.16
C ASP A 99 12.92 -9.91 -7.43
N HIS A 100 12.24 -9.15 -6.56
CA HIS A 100 12.82 -8.00 -5.86
C HIS A 100 12.80 -8.25 -4.34
N PRO A 101 13.94 -8.65 -3.74
CA PRO A 101 14.03 -8.84 -2.30
C PRO A 101 13.85 -7.52 -1.55
N TYR A 102 13.45 -7.64 -0.28
CA TYR A 102 13.24 -6.48 0.58
C TYR A 102 14.56 -5.82 0.98
N ASP A 103 14.62 -4.50 0.83
CA ASP A 103 15.73 -3.62 1.19
C ASP A 103 15.33 -2.74 2.40
N PRO A 104 15.82 -3.04 3.61
CA PRO A 104 15.48 -2.29 4.82
C PRO A 104 15.83 -0.80 4.76
N GLU A 105 16.85 -0.42 3.98
CA GLU A 105 17.32 0.98 3.90
C GLU A 105 16.35 1.89 3.14
N LYS A 106 15.41 1.31 2.38
CA LYS A 106 14.43 2.05 1.57
C LYS A 106 13.06 2.20 2.23
N ASP A 107 12.81 1.45 3.29
CA ASP A 107 11.51 1.43 3.96
C ASP A 107 11.31 2.67 4.86
N SER A 108 10.19 3.36 4.64
CA SER A 108 9.81 4.59 5.34
C SER A 108 9.55 4.38 6.85
N VAL A 109 9.01 3.22 7.24
CA VAL A 109 8.72 2.85 8.63
C VAL A 109 10.02 2.57 9.38
N LEU A 110 10.93 1.79 8.80
CA LEU A 110 12.24 1.52 9.41
C LEU A 110 13.06 2.79 9.58
N LYS A 111 13.06 3.70 8.59
CA LYS A 111 13.70 5.02 8.74
C LYS A 111 13.13 5.82 9.91
N ARG A 112 11.80 5.80 10.10
CA ARG A 112 11.16 6.47 11.25
C ARG A 112 11.57 5.81 12.57
N VAL A 113 11.67 4.48 12.61
CA VAL A 113 12.14 3.73 13.78
C VAL A 113 13.60 4.04 14.09
N GLN A 114 14.51 4.00 13.11
CA GLN A 114 15.93 4.33 13.29
C GLN A 114 16.13 5.76 13.83
N ARG A 115 15.41 6.75 13.27
CA ARG A 115 15.42 8.13 13.78
C ARG A 115 14.94 8.24 15.23
N LEU A 116 13.97 7.43 15.64
CA LEU A 116 13.48 7.39 17.04
C LEU A 116 14.46 6.71 17.99
N PHE A 117 15.23 5.74 17.50
CA PHE A 117 16.25 5.02 18.28
C PHE A 117 17.65 5.67 18.24
N GLY A 118 17.83 6.77 17.49
CA GLY A 118 19.01 7.64 17.59
C GLY A 118 20.22 7.21 16.78
N GLU A 119 20.02 6.54 15.65
CA GLU A 119 21.02 6.46 14.56
C GLU A 119 20.66 7.40 13.40
#